data_AF-A0A812IJ48-F1
#
_entry.id   AF-A0A812IJ48-F1
#
_cell.length_a   1.000
_cell.length_b   1.000
_cell.length_c   1.000
_cell.angle_alpha   90.00
_cell.angle_beta   90.00
_cell.angle_gamma   90.00
#
_symmetry.space_group_name_H-M   'P 1'
#
loop_
_entity.id
_entity.type
_entity.pdbx_description
1 polymer ?
#
loop_
_entity_poly.entity_id
_entity_poly.type
_entity_poly.pdbx_seq_one_letter_code
_entity_poly.pdbx_strand_id
1 'polypeptide(L)'
;MAPICIHVNLDRMGHFMESDEFYRNQFETKTSNGALDPENNTRKSWEHELFGGAYDDAKGFDRVKYGALNVMNDYRGVVKARQYGDSYLVLKDVRLRCTFCSTDSGGMQHQRLGVLDKYGHVLLEYNDKELQGLVEVAMNATAPSEGPHLLPRLLRGGTADSTMEWVTVGFPDYAQETGRFFFEVQLFKDCRAPQIGLLSTGFEVRAGAKSTQGPTRMCQWREDAGRVSDDHLKEV
;
A
#
# COMPACT_ATOMS: atom_id res chain seq x y z
N MET A 1 -1.94 6.30 9.18
CA MET A 1 -1.92 5.92 7.75
C MET A 1 -0.95 6.82 6.99
N ALA A 2 -0.25 6.30 5.98
CA ALA A 2 0.67 7.07 5.13
C ALA A 2 -0.03 8.27 4.44
N PRO A 3 0.44 9.52 4.63
CA PRO A 3 -0.17 10.71 4.03
C PRO A 3 -0.14 10.70 2.49
N ILE A 4 -1.16 11.28 1.85
CA ILE A 4 -1.09 11.61 0.42
C ILE A 4 -0.80 13.11 0.33
N CYS A 5 0.27 13.46 -0.35
CA CYS A 5 0.78 14.82 -0.38
C CYS A 5 0.86 15.36 -1.81
N ILE A 6 0.65 16.67 -1.97
CA ILE A 6 1.02 17.40 -3.18
C ILE A 6 2.14 18.37 -2.82
N HIS A 7 3.32 18.19 -3.40
CA HIS A 7 4.44 19.13 -3.22
C HIS A 7 4.15 20.43 -3.98
N VAL A 8 4.36 21.56 -3.30
CA VAL A 8 4.04 22.90 -3.80
C VAL A 8 5.20 23.85 -3.51
N ASN A 9 5.55 24.66 -4.50
CA ASN A 9 6.44 25.80 -4.33
C ASN A 9 5.56 27.02 -4.04
N LEU A 10 5.60 27.52 -2.81
CA LEU A 10 4.72 28.60 -2.37
C LEU A 10 5.04 29.95 -3.04
N ASP A 11 6.30 30.21 -3.41
CA ASP A 11 6.64 31.43 -4.15
C ASP A 11 5.98 31.45 -5.53
N ARG A 12 5.85 30.28 -6.16
CA ARG A 12 5.23 30.13 -7.49
C ARG A 12 3.72 29.98 -7.43
N MET A 13 3.21 29.22 -6.45
CA MET A 13 1.80 28.78 -6.40
C MET A 13 0.97 29.50 -5.35
N GLY A 14 1.61 30.15 -4.36
CA GLY A 14 0.95 30.69 -3.17
C GLY A 14 -0.15 31.69 -3.50
N HIS A 15 0.10 32.60 -4.45
CA HIS A 15 -0.87 33.61 -4.87
C HIS A 15 -2.17 33.02 -5.46
N PHE A 16 -2.13 31.82 -6.05
CA PHE A 16 -3.37 31.16 -6.49
C PHE A 16 -4.21 30.67 -5.32
N MET A 17 -3.58 30.34 -4.18
CA MET A 17 -4.24 29.76 -3.01
C MET A 17 -4.76 30.81 -2.03
N GLU A 18 -4.40 32.08 -2.19
CA GLU A 18 -4.80 33.15 -1.27
C GLU A 18 -6.32 33.36 -1.23
N SER A 19 -6.98 33.21 -2.38
CA SER A 19 -8.44 33.42 -2.52
C SER A 19 -9.17 32.23 -3.14
N ASP A 20 -8.46 31.24 -3.67
CA ASP A 20 -9.07 30.06 -4.29
C ASP A 20 -9.22 28.95 -3.26
N GLU A 21 -10.45 28.48 -3.08
CA GLU A 21 -10.75 27.35 -2.21
C GLU A 21 -10.34 26.00 -2.83
N PHE A 22 -9.99 25.99 -4.12
CA PHE A 22 -9.63 24.79 -4.87
C PHE A 22 -8.16 24.80 -5.27
N TYR A 23 -7.48 23.67 -5.05
CA TYR A 23 -6.17 23.44 -5.63
C TYR A 23 -6.27 23.30 -7.16
N ARG A 24 -5.59 24.19 -7.89
CA ARG A 24 -5.58 24.28 -9.36
C ARG A 24 -4.36 23.57 -9.95
N ASN A 25 -4.56 22.83 -11.03
CA ASN A 25 -3.46 22.18 -11.76
C ASN A 25 -2.87 23.09 -12.86
N GLN A 26 -1.82 22.63 -13.54
CA GLN A 26 -1.12 23.43 -14.56
C GLN A 26 -1.98 23.83 -15.77
N PHE A 27 -3.09 23.14 -16.04
CA PHE A 27 -4.02 23.53 -17.11
C PHE A 27 -4.83 24.76 -16.74
N GLU A 28 -5.05 24.98 -15.45
CA GLU A 28 -5.79 26.12 -14.91
C GLU A 28 -4.85 27.30 -14.61
N THR A 29 -3.67 27.02 -14.05
CA THR A 29 -2.73 28.05 -13.59
C THR A 29 -1.68 28.46 -14.63
N LYS A 30 -1.49 27.65 -15.68
CA LYS A 30 -0.41 27.80 -16.68
C LYS A 30 1.00 27.86 -16.05
N THR A 31 1.17 27.24 -14.88
CA THR A 31 2.46 27.16 -14.19
C THR A 31 2.69 25.76 -13.63
N SER A 32 3.94 25.32 -13.59
CA SER A 32 4.36 24.02 -13.08
C SER A 32 5.86 24.04 -12.79
N ASN A 33 6.31 23.25 -11.80
CA ASN A 33 7.74 22.94 -11.61
C ASN A 33 8.14 21.61 -12.27
N GLY A 34 7.19 20.94 -12.94
CA GLY A 34 7.43 19.77 -13.77
C GLY A 34 7.48 20.11 -15.25
N ALA A 35 7.04 19.16 -16.09
CA ALA A 35 6.91 19.38 -17.52
C ALA A 35 5.82 20.43 -17.82
N LEU A 36 6.22 21.53 -18.46
CA LEU A 36 5.34 22.61 -18.90
C LEU A 36 5.75 23.01 -20.31
N ASP A 37 4.85 22.78 -21.26
CA ASP A 37 4.96 23.26 -22.63
C ASP A 37 3.74 24.14 -22.97
N PRO A 38 3.83 25.05 -23.95
CA PRO A 38 2.79 26.05 -24.20
C PRO A 38 1.37 25.48 -24.33
N GLU A 39 1.26 24.27 -24.91
CA GLU A 39 -0.02 23.60 -25.16
C GLU A 39 -0.30 22.44 -24.20
N ASN A 40 0.58 22.22 -23.21
CA ASN A 40 0.58 21.06 -22.30
C ASN A 40 0.56 19.69 -23.02
N ASN A 41 1.10 19.61 -24.24
CA ASN A 41 1.12 18.39 -25.05
C ASN A 41 1.80 17.22 -24.35
N THR A 42 2.89 17.48 -23.63
CA THR A 42 3.59 16.44 -22.85
C THR A 42 2.67 15.85 -21.78
N ARG A 43 1.98 16.73 -21.04
CA ARG A 43 1.08 16.31 -19.95
C ARG A 43 -0.17 15.63 -20.47
N LYS A 44 -0.74 16.13 -21.57
CA LYS A 44 -1.87 15.50 -22.28
C LYS A 44 -1.51 14.10 -22.75
N SER A 45 -0.35 13.92 -23.38
CA SER A 45 0.12 12.61 -23.85
C SER A 45 0.29 11.62 -22.69
N TRP A 46 0.91 12.02 -21.58
CA TRP A 46 1.00 11.14 -20.41
C TRP A 46 -0.36 10.79 -19.83
N GLU A 47 -1.28 11.75 -19.70
CA GLU A 47 -2.63 11.47 -19.19
C GLU A 47 -3.42 10.56 -20.14
N HIS A 48 -3.27 10.73 -21.46
CA HIS A 48 -3.88 9.86 -22.46
C HIS A 48 -3.39 8.42 -22.30
N GLU A 49 -2.07 8.22 -22.28
CA GLU A 49 -1.45 6.90 -22.14
C GLU A 49 -1.84 6.22 -20.82
N LEU A 50 -1.80 6.96 -19.70
CA LEU A 50 -2.08 6.45 -18.36
C LEU A 50 -3.57 6.09 -18.16
N PHE A 51 -4.49 6.86 -18.73
CA PHE A 51 -5.93 6.74 -18.46
C PHE A 51 -6.78 6.38 -19.69
N GLY A 52 -6.15 5.94 -20.78
CA GLY A 52 -6.83 5.51 -21.99
C GLY A 52 -7.72 6.61 -22.60
N GLY A 53 -7.28 7.86 -22.56
CA GLY A 53 -7.99 9.01 -23.12
C GLY A 53 -9.17 9.54 -22.28
N ALA A 54 -9.40 9.04 -21.06
CA ALA A 54 -10.53 9.47 -20.22
C ALA A 54 -10.57 10.98 -19.89
N TYR A 55 -9.45 11.69 -20.05
CA TYR A 55 -9.31 13.13 -19.77
C TYR A 55 -9.01 13.98 -21.00
N ASP A 56 -9.08 13.43 -22.22
CA ASP A 56 -8.68 14.15 -23.44
C ASP A 56 -9.53 15.41 -23.65
N ASP A 57 -10.84 15.28 -23.47
CA ASP A 57 -11.82 16.37 -23.59
C ASP A 57 -12.15 17.03 -22.24
N ALA A 58 -11.48 16.64 -21.15
CA ALA A 58 -11.77 17.16 -19.82
C ALA A 58 -11.29 18.62 -19.67
N LYS A 59 -12.12 19.43 -19.02
CA LYS A 59 -11.74 20.80 -18.61
C LYS A 59 -10.61 20.72 -17.59
N GLY A 60 -9.77 21.76 -17.53
CA GLY A 60 -8.62 21.81 -16.60
C GLY A 60 -8.96 21.40 -15.17
N PHE A 61 -10.08 21.88 -14.63
CA PHE A 61 -10.56 21.52 -13.29
C PHE A 61 -10.79 20.01 -13.08
N ASP A 62 -11.32 19.32 -14.09
CA ASP A 62 -11.66 17.90 -14.07
C ASP A 62 -10.46 17.01 -14.41
N ARG A 63 -9.33 17.60 -14.87
CA ARG A 63 -8.11 16.86 -15.16
C ARG A 63 -7.37 16.42 -13.90
N VAL A 64 -6.46 15.47 -14.11
CA VAL A 64 -5.69 14.79 -13.08
C VAL A 64 -4.88 15.78 -12.24
N LYS A 65 -4.95 15.63 -10.92
CA LYS A 65 -4.12 16.34 -9.94
C LYS A 65 -3.08 15.35 -9.42
N TYR A 66 -1.80 15.68 -9.63
CA TYR A 66 -0.71 14.78 -9.31
C TYR A 66 -0.14 15.08 -7.93
N GLY A 67 0.10 14.01 -7.17
CA GLY A 67 0.73 14.04 -5.86
C GLY A 67 1.53 12.77 -5.64
N ALA A 68 1.95 12.55 -4.41
CA ALA A 68 2.72 11.39 -4.02
C ALA A 68 2.18 10.80 -2.71
N LEU A 69 2.22 9.47 -2.61
CA LEU A 69 1.97 8.78 -1.35
C LEU A 69 3.26 8.84 -0.51
N ASN A 70 3.21 9.52 0.64
CA ASN A 70 4.31 9.56 1.59
C ASN A 70 4.37 8.26 2.40
N VAL A 71 4.79 7.18 1.73
CA VAL A 71 4.85 5.82 2.29
C VAL A 71 5.71 5.71 3.54
N MET A 72 6.74 6.56 3.66
CA MET A 72 7.64 6.60 4.81
C MET A 72 7.16 7.54 5.93
N ASN A 73 6.06 8.28 5.72
CA ASN A 73 5.57 9.31 6.64
C ASN A 73 6.69 10.29 7.08
N ASP A 74 7.59 10.65 6.17
CA ASP A 74 8.67 11.60 6.46
C ASP A 74 8.08 13.00 6.63
N TYR A 75 8.50 13.74 7.67
CA TYR A 75 8.02 15.09 7.95
C TYR A 75 8.32 16.09 6.83
N ARG A 76 9.25 15.76 5.92
CA ARG A 76 9.60 16.56 4.74
C ARG A 76 8.77 16.18 3.51
N GLY A 77 7.81 15.26 3.64
CA GLY A 77 7.04 14.73 2.53
C GLY A 77 7.83 13.70 1.72
N VAL A 78 7.56 13.60 0.41
CA VAL A 78 8.28 12.70 -0.49
C VAL A 78 9.52 13.42 -1.01
N VAL A 79 10.69 13.12 -0.43
CA VAL A 79 11.96 13.82 -0.74
C VAL A 79 12.29 13.83 -2.24
N LYS A 80 11.95 12.77 -2.98
CA LYS A 80 12.13 12.69 -4.44
C LYS A 80 11.22 13.64 -5.23
N ALA A 81 10.13 14.11 -4.64
CA ALA A 81 9.20 15.08 -5.22
C ALA A 81 9.57 16.54 -4.90
N ARG A 82 10.71 16.79 -4.22
CA ARG A 82 11.15 18.14 -3.84
C ARG A 82 11.30 19.10 -5.02
N GLN A 83 11.54 18.60 -6.23
CA GLN A 83 11.57 19.43 -7.44
C GLN A 83 10.25 20.19 -7.68
N TYR A 84 9.13 19.63 -7.23
CA TYR A 84 7.81 20.24 -7.37
C TYR A 84 7.55 21.33 -6.30
N GLY A 85 8.30 21.30 -5.20
CA GLY A 85 8.15 22.21 -4.08
C GLY A 85 8.83 21.72 -2.79
N ASP A 86 9.29 22.66 -1.98
CA ASP A 86 9.85 22.43 -0.64
C ASP A 86 8.78 22.40 0.46
N SER A 87 7.56 22.83 0.14
CA SER A 87 6.36 22.67 0.96
C SER A 87 5.45 21.61 0.36
N TYR A 88 4.48 21.10 1.14
CA TYR A 88 3.48 20.17 0.62
C TYR A 88 2.14 20.29 1.34
N LEU A 89 1.06 20.00 0.62
CA LEU A 89 -0.29 19.90 1.15
C LEU A 89 -0.58 18.44 1.51
N VAL A 90 -1.14 18.18 2.69
CA VAL A 90 -1.62 16.85 3.08
C VAL A 90 -3.10 16.73 2.74
N LEU A 91 -3.44 15.81 1.85
CA LEU A 91 -4.81 15.61 1.39
C LEU A 91 -5.61 14.74 2.35
N LYS A 92 -6.84 15.15 2.63
CA LYS A 92 -7.81 14.42 3.46
C LYS A 92 -8.89 13.79 2.57
N ASP A 93 -9.31 12.58 2.90
CA ASP A 93 -10.45 11.89 2.28
C ASP A 93 -10.38 11.71 0.75
N VAL A 94 -9.16 11.61 0.21
CA VAL A 94 -8.93 11.41 -1.24
C VAL A 94 -8.56 10.00 -1.63
N ARG A 95 -8.20 9.13 -0.68
CA ARG A 95 -7.49 7.86 -0.95
C ARG A 95 -8.23 6.92 -1.89
N LEU A 96 -9.57 6.83 -1.77
CA LEU A 96 -10.41 6.01 -2.65
C LEU A 96 -10.61 6.61 -4.05
N ARG A 97 -10.22 7.87 -4.26
CA ARG A 97 -10.27 8.57 -5.55
C ARG A 97 -8.90 8.65 -6.24
N CYS A 98 -7.89 7.99 -5.69
CA CYS A 98 -6.53 8.03 -6.19
C CYS A 98 -6.19 6.76 -6.97
N THR A 99 -5.39 6.95 -8.01
CA THR A 99 -4.65 5.90 -8.70
C THR A 99 -3.16 6.09 -8.38
N PHE A 100 -2.44 4.99 -8.22
CA PHE A 100 -1.10 4.98 -7.65
C PHE A 100 -0.12 4.18 -8.53
N CYS A 101 1.16 4.52 -8.44
CA CYS A 101 2.29 3.77 -8.99
C CYS A 101 3.50 3.92 -8.06
N SER A 102 4.49 3.03 -8.17
CA SER A 102 5.64 3.00 -7.25
C SER A 102 6.65 4.14 -7.49
N THR A 103 6.67 4.69 -8.71
CA THR A 103 7.62 5.71 -9.15
C THR A 103 6.91 6.90 -9.81
N ASP A 104 7.68 7.87 -10.33
CA ASP A 104 7.13 8.95 -11.16
C ASP A 104 6.30 8.38 -12.31
N SER A 105 5.11 8.94 -12.52
CA SER A 105 4.14 8.48 -13.51
C SER A 105 4.40 9.04 -14.92
N GLY A 106 5.32 9.99 -15.08
CA GLY A 106 5.66 10.58 -16.37
C GLY A 106 6.25 9.54 -17.33
N GLY A 107 5.61 9.35 -18.49
CA GLY A 107 6.04 8.37 -19.50
C GLY A 107 5.91 6.91 -19.07
N MET A 108 5.17 6.63 -18.00
CA MET A 108 4.90 5.27 -17.52
C MET A 108 3.79 4.60 -18.34
N GLN A 109 3.87 3.26 -18.44
CA GLN A 109 2.80 2.44 -19.01
C GLN A 109 1.62 2.30 -18.03
N HIS A 110 0.39 2.37 -18.55
CA HIS A 110 -0.82 2.35 -17.72
C HIS A 110 -1.00 1.07 -16.87
N GLN A 111 -0.43 -0.08 -17.27
CA GLN A 111 -0.53 -1.34 -16.51
C GLN A 111 0.13 -1.26 -15.13
N ARG A 112 1.06 -0.31 -14.94
CA ARG A 112 1.73 -0.09 -13.65
C ARG A 112 0.90 0.75 -12.68
N LEU A 113 -0.22 1.30 -13.13
CA LEU A 113 -1.17 1.97 -12.26
C LEU A 113 -2.00 0.96 -11.47
N GLY A 114 -2.20 1.23 -10.19
CA GLY A 114 -3.08 0.46 -9.30
C GLY A 114 -4.02 1.39 -8.55
N VAL A 115 -5.26 0.95 -8.36
CA VAL A 115 -6.17 1.52 -7.37
C VAL A 115 -5.98 0.82 -6.03
N LEU A 116 -6.48 1.40 -4.94
CA LEU A 116 -6.27 0.87 -3.59
C LEU A 116 -6.67 -0.62 -3.46
N ASP A 117 -7.80 -1.02 -4.07
CA ASP A 117 -8.32 -2.40 -4.02
C ASP A 117 -7.52 -3.38 -4.89
N LYS A 118 -6.67 -2.86 -5.78
CA LYS A 118 -5.84 -3.59 -6.76
C LYS A 118 -4.42 -3.05 -6.76
N TYR A 119 -3.85 -2.89 -5.57
CA TYR A 119 -2.53 -2.27 -5.36
C TYR A 119 -1.37 -3.29 -5.31
N GLY A 120 -1.68 -4.58 -5.39
CA GLY A 120 -0.71 -5.68 -5.20
C GLY A 120 0.50 -5.55 -6.12
N HIS A 121 0.30 -5.36 -7.43
CA HIS A 121 1.40 -5.23 -8.39
C HIS A 121 2.27 -4.00 -8.15
N VAL A 122 1.71 -2.92 -7.59
CA VAL A 122 2.49 -1.74 -7.22
C VAL A 122 3.41 -2.05 -6.05
N LEU A 123 2.94 -2.81 -5.05
CA LEU A 123 3.78 -3.25 -3.92
C LEU A 123 4.92 -4.18 -4.34
N LEU A 124 4.76 -4.94 -5.43
CA LEU A 124 5.81 -5.82 -5.93
C LEU A 124 7.03 -5.06 -6.48
N GLU A 125 6.83 -3.80 -6.86
CA GLU A 125 7.90 -2.95 -7.34
C GLU A 125 8.75 -2.35 -6.19
N TYR A 126 8.34 -2.56 -4.94
CA TYR A 126 9.05 -2.10 -3.75
C TYR A 126 10.10 -3.13 -3.34
N ASN A 127 11.29 -2.65 -2.99
CA ASN A 127 12.31 -3.51 -2.40
C ASN A 127 12.01 -3.81 -0.92
N ASP A 128 12.73 -4.78 -0.34
CA ASP A 128 12.49 -5.23 1.03
C ASP A 128 12.60 -4.12 2.08
N LYS A 129 13.52 -3.16 1.90
CA LYS A 129 13.67 -2.04 2.84
C LYS A 129 12.48 -1.09 2.78
N GLU A 130 11.95 -0.85 1.57
CA GLU A 130 10.78 0.00 1.37
C GLU A 130 9.52 -0.66 1.94
N LEU A 131 9.35 -1.97 1.76
CA LEU A 131 8.25 -2.73 2.35
C LEU A 131 8.33 -2.76 3.87
N GLN A 132 9.51 -2.96 4.44
CA GLN A 132 9.73 -2.88 5.89
C GLN A 132 9.33 -1.50 6.43
N GLY A 133 9.82 -0.42 5.81
CA GLY A 133 9.46 0.95 6.20
C GLY A 133 7.95 1.23 6.10
N LEU A 134 7.29 0.73 5.05
CA LEU A 134 5.84 0.86 4.89
C LEU A 134 5.08 0.14 6.02
N VAL A 135 5.52 -1.07 6.39
CA VAL A 135 4.93 -1.84 7.50
C VAL A 135 5.15 -1.12 8.83
N GLU A 136 6.35 -0.60 9.09
CA GLU A 136 6.65 0.18 10.30
C GLU A 136 5.73 1.39 10.44
N VAL A 137 5.54 2.16 9.36
CA VAL A 137 4.63 3.31 9.34
C VAL A 137 3.18 2.91 9.57
N ALA A 138 2.74 1.79 8.98
CA ALA A 138 1.39 1.28 9.16
C ALA A 138 1.13 0.86 10.61
N MET A 139 2.09 0.16 11.22
CA MET A 139 1.99 -0.33 12.59
C MET A 139 2.11 0.78 13.63
N ASN A 140 3.00 1.76 13.44
CA ASN A 140 3.09 2.91 14.33
C ASN A 140 1.80 3.76 14.32
N ALA A 141 1.04 3.74 13.22
CA ALA A 141 -0.25 4.40 13.16
C ALA A 141 -1.38 3.62 13.87
N THR A 142 -1.17 2.34 14.20
CA THR A 142 -2.18 1.47 14.84
C THR A 142 -1.77 0.98 16.23
N ALA A 143 -0.52 1.20 16.64
CA ALA A 143 0.00 0.76 17.94
C ALA A 143 -0.69 1.48 19.10
N PRO A 144 -1.06 0.75 20.18
CA PRO A 144 -1.46 1.38 21.44
C PRO A 144 -0.30 2.21 22.00
N SER A 145 -0.63 3.28 22.71
CA SER A 145 0.36 4.20 23.30
C SER A 145 1.24 3.59 24.39
N GLU A 146 0.91 2.38 24.88
CA GLU A 146 1.65 1.68 25.93
C GLU A 146 1.90 0.20 25.58
N GLY A 147 3.16 -0.23 25.66
CA GLY A 147 3.60 -1.61 25.46
C GLY A 147 4.95 -1.71 24.72
N PRO A 148 5.66 -2.85 24.79
CA PRO A 148 6.88 -3.04 24.01
C PRO A 148 6.54 -2.97 22.51
N HIS A 149 7.15 -2.01 21.80
CA HIS A 149 7.04 -1.87 20.36
C HIS A 149 7.76 -3.05 19.69
N LEU A 150 7.02 -4.13 19.44
CA LEU A 150 7.47 -5.18 18.56
C LEU A 150 7.07 -4.78 17.15
N LEU A 151 8.05 -4.71 16.25
CA LEU A 151 7.81 -4.48 14.84
C LEU A 151 7.68 -5.84 14.15
N PRO A 152 6.65 -6.04 13.33
CA PRO A 152 6.54 -7.28 12.61
C PRO A 152 7.60 -7.32 11.50
N ARG A 153 8.15 -8.51 11.27
CA ARG A 153 9.11 -8.78 10.19
C ARG A 153 8.38 -9.22 8.94
N LEU A 154 8.90 -8.81 7.79
CA LEU A 154 8.49 -9.36 6.49
C LEU A 154 8.98 -10.81 6.41
N LEU A 155 8.04 -11.75 6.33
CA LEU A 155 8.30 -13.19 6.26
C LEU A 155 7.95 -13.67 4.85
N ARG A 156 8.78 -13.39 3.84
CA ARG A 156 8.49 -13.85 2.46
C ARG A 156 8.50 -15.37 2.41
N GLY A 157 7.44 -15.98 1.89
CA GLY A 157 7.37 -17.41 1.57
C GLY A 157 6.77 -17.62 0.19
N GLY A 158 7.17 -18.68 -0.51
CA GLY A 158 6.51 -19.07 -1.76
C GLY A 158 5.05 -19.43 -1.50
N THR A 159 4.19 -19.03 -2.43
CA THR A 159 2.74 -19.23 -2.33
C THR A 159 2.33 -20.51 -3.06
N ALA A 160 1.30 -21.19 -2.54
CA ALA A 160 0.71 -22.38 -3.17
C ALA A 160 -0.06 -22.03 -4.46
N ASP A 161 -0.61 -20.82 -4.53
CA ASP A 161 -1.22 -20.28 -5.74
C ASP A 161 -0.20 -19.38 -6.44
N SER A 162 0.42 -19.90 -7.50
CA SER A 162 1.38 -19.15 -8.30
C SER A 162 0.75 -17.98 -9.08
N THR A 163 -0.58 -17.85 -9.07
CA THR A 163 -1.30 -16.74 -9.71
C THR A 163 -1.58 -15.57 -8.75
N MET A 164 -1.36 -15.76 -7.45
CA MET A 164 -1.51 -14.71 -6.44
C MET A 164 -0.22 -14.56 -5.63
N GLU A 165 0.35 -13.35 -5.63
CA GLU A 165 1.52 -13.03 -4.80
C GLU A 165 1.10 -12.43 -3.46
N TRP A 166 1.70 -12.95 -2.39
CA TRP A 166 1.31 -12.66 -1.01
C TRP A 166 2.43 -11.92 -0.27
N VAL A 167 2.04 -10.93 0.52
CA VAL A 167 2.92 -10.29 1.50
C VAL A 167 2.60 -10.87 2.87
N THR A 168 3.50 -11.68 3.42
CA THR A 168 3.35 -12.25 4.77
C THR A 168 4.22 -11.46 5.75
N VAL A 169 3.61 -11.04 6.86
CA VAL A 169 4.23 -10.20 7.90
C VAL A 169 3.86 -10.81 9.25
N GLY A 170 4.82 -10.91 10.18
CA GLY A 170 4.57 -11.54 11.48
C GLY A 170 5.58 -11.15 12.55
N PHE A 171 5.37 -11.62 13.79
CA PHE A 171 6.21 -11.28 14.96
C PHE A 171 7.00 -12.50 15.43
N PRO A 172 8.08 -12.90 14.75
CA PRO A 172 8.81 -14.12 15.09
C PRO A 172 9.41 -14.09 16.50
N ASP A 173 9.78 -12.90 16.98
CA ASP A 173 10.35 -12.72 18.31
C ASP A 173 9.27 -12.72 19.43
N TYR A 174 7.99 -12.81 19.06
CA TYR A 174 6.88 -12.98 20.01
C TYR A 174 6.47 -14.44 20.17
N ALA A 175 7.35 -15.37 19.83
CA ALA A 175 7.14 -16.80 20.05
C ALA A 175 6.87 -17.06 21.53
N GLN A 176 5.75 -17.71 21.82
CA GLN A 176 5.35 -18.10 23.17
C GLN A 176 5.56 -19.60 23.34
N GLU A 177 6.26 -20.02 24.39
CA GLU A 177 6.60 -21.43 24.59
C GLU A 177 5.41 -22.26 25.10
N THR A 178 4.62 -21.73 26.05
CA THR A 178 3.46 -22.41 26.62
C THR A 178 2.39 -21.41 27.07
N GLY A 179 1.12 -21.78 26.99
CA GLY A 179 0.01 -20.95 27.48
C GLY A 179 -1.26 -21.05 26.64
N ARG A 180 -2.27 -20.26 27.03
CA ARG A 180 -3.45 -20.00 26.22
C ARG A 180 -3.39 -18.55 25.75
N PHE A 181 -3.49 -18.36 24.44
CA PHE A 181 -3.36 -17.06 23.80
C PHE A 181 -4.60 -16.76 22.98
N PHE A 182 -4.92 -15.47 22.89
CA PHE A 182 -6.04 -14.96 22.12
C PHE A 182 -5.52 -13.83 21.24
N PHE A 183 -6.03 -13.73 20.03
CA PHE A 183 -5.78 -12.62 19.13
C PHE A 183 -7.09 -12.26 18.43
N GLU A 184 -7.25 -10.98 18.11
CA GLU A 184 -8.39 -10.49 17.35
C GLU A 184 -7.91 -10.06 15.98
N VAL A 185 -8.71 -10.35 14.95
CA VAL A 185 -8.47 -9.82 13.61
C VAL A 185 -9.73 -9.17 13.08
N GLN A 186 -9.60 -7.89 12.75
CA GLN A 186 -10.63 -7.14 12.06
C GLN A 186 -10.44 -7.26 10.55
N LEU A 187 -11.41 -7.87 9.88
CA LEU A 187 -11.45 -7.95 8.41
C LEU A 187 -12.41 -6.90 7.87
N PHE A 188 -11.97 -6.15 6.87
CA PHE A 188 -12.79 -5.15 6.19
C PHE A 188 -13.58 -5.79 5.05
N LYS A 189 -14.76 -5.20 4.75
CA LYS A 189 -15.55 -5.56 3.56
C LYS A 189 -14.64 -5.46 2.32
N ASP A 190 -14.72 -6.47 1.45
CA ASP A 190 -13.89 -6.64 0.24
C ASP A 190 -12.45 -7.14 0.43
N CYS A 191 -12.06 -7.53 1.65
CA CYS A 191 -10.82 -8.27 1.87
C CYS A 191 -10.92 -9.66 1.22
N ARG A 192 -10.34 -9.82 0.03
CA ARG A 192 -10.66 -10.97 -0.85
C ARG A 192 -10.11 -12.30 -0.36
N ALA A 193 -8.96 -12.32 0.30
CA ALA A 193 -8.37 -13.58 0.76
C ALA A 193 -7.35 -13.39 1.91
N PRO A 194 -7.73 -12.82 3.07
CA PRO A 194 -6.80 -12.68 4.19
C PRO A 194 -6.34 -14.06 4.70
N GLN A 195 -5.03 -14.23 4.92
CA GLN A 195 -4.47 -15.38 5.64
C GLN A 195 -3.97 -14.91 7.00
N ILE A 196 -4.42 -15.60 8.05
CA ILE A 196 -4.09 -15.31 9.45
C ILE A 196 -3.75 -16.64 10.11
N GLY A 197 -2.69 -16.67 10.93
CA GLY A 197 -2.33 -17.88 11.65
C GLY A 197 -1.17 -17.67 12.62
N LEU A 198 -0.82 -18.74 13.32
CA LEU A 198 0.35 -18.84 14.17
C LEU A 198 1.39 -19.74 13.50
N LEU A 199 2.67 -19.42 13.66
CA LEU A 199 3.78 -20.21 13.13
C LEU A 199 4.52 -20.85 14.30
N SER A 200 4.84 -22.14 14.18
CA SER A 200 5.68 -22.85 15.15
C SER A 200 7.16 -22.50 14.97
N THR A 201 8.01 -22.85 15.94
CA THR A 201 9.48 -22.70 15.84
C THR A 201 10.11 -23.55 14.74
N GLY A 202 9.41 -24.58 14.26
CA GLY A 202 9.81 -25.38 13.09
C GLY A 202 9.41 -24.76 11.75
N PHE A 203 8.86 -23.54 11.74
CA PHE A 203 8.54 -22.85 10.50
C PHE A 203 9.82 -22.46 9.76
N GLU A 204 10.03 -23.08 8.61
CA GLU A 204 11.10 -22.73 7.70
C GLU A 204 10.53 -21.95 6.52
N VAL A 205 11.08 -20.76 6.27
CA VAL A 205 10.86 -20.04 5.02
C VAL A 205 11.46 -20.87 3.89
N ARG A 206 10.62 -21.50 3.06
CA ARG A 206 11.05 -22.26 1.89
C ARG A 206 10.60 -21.57 0.60
N ALA A 207 11.57 -21.16 -0.21
CA ALA A 207 11.31 -20.64 -1.54
C ALA A 207 10.78 -21.76 -2.45
N GLY A 208 9.67 -21.52 -3.14
CA GLY A 208 9.13 -22.46 -4.15
C GLY A 208 8.53 -23.76 -3.60
N ALA A 209 8.12 -23.81 -2.33
CA ALA A 209 7.46 -24.98 -1.77
C ALA A 209 6.07 -25.18 -2.39
N LYS A 210 5.89 -26.29 -3.13
CA LYS A 210 4.56 -26.75 -3.55
C LYS A 210 3.88 -27.44 -2.36
N SER A 211 2.95 -26.74 -1.73
CA SER A 211 2.06 -27.30 -0.73
C SER A 211 1.10 -28.26 -1.45
N THR A 212 1.23 -29.57 -1.21
CA THR A 212 0.30 -30.58 -1.74
C THR A 212 -1.03 -30.62 -0.99
N GLN A 213 -1.08 -29.92 0.15
CA GLN A 213 -2.27 -29.58 0.91
C GLN A 213 -2.06 -28.17 1.46
N GLY A 214 -2.95 -27.22 1.14
CA GLY A 214 -2.95 -25.90 1.78
C GLY A 214 -2.81 -26.04 3.30
N PRO A 215 -2.25 -25.05 4.03
CA PRO A 215 -1.72 -25.23 5.39
C PRO A 215 -2.57 -26.18 6.22
N THR A 216 -2.10 -27.43 6.33
CA THR A 216 -2.84 -28.50 6.98
C THR A 216 -2.93 -28.14 8.45
N ARG A 217 -4.17 -27.93 8.92
CA ARG A 217 -4.60 -27.58 10.29
C ARG A 217 -4.40 -26.12 10.72
N MET A 218 -5.33 -25.25 10.30
CA MET A 218 -6.01 -24.42 11.31
C MET A 218 -6.81 -25.37 12.20
N CYS A 219 -6.54 -25.42 13.50
CA CYS A 219 -7.38 -26.17 14.44
C CYS A 219 -8.80 -25.58 14.41
N GLN A 220 -9.70 -26.27 13.72
CA GLN A 220 -11.14 -26.08 13.83
C GLN A 220 -11.55 -26.65 15.20
N TRP A 221 -11.97 -25.80 16.12
CA TRP A 221 -12.56 -26.28 17.38
C TRP A 221 -13.91 -26.93 17.06
N ARG A 222 -14.04 -28.23 17.34
CA ARG A 222 -15.34 -28.85 17.62
C ARG A 222 -15.62 -28.68 19.11
N GLU A 223 -16.78 -28.13 19.44
CA GLU A 223 -17.42 -28.39 20.73
C GLU A 223 -17.67 -29.90 20.83
N ASP A 224 -16.97 -30.59 21.73
CA ASP A 224 -17.61 -31.35 22.81
C ASP A 224 -16.61 -32.21 23.59
N ALA A 225 -16.92 -32.36 24.86
CA ALA A 225 -16.13 -33.00 25.90
C ALA A 225 -15.76 -34.47 25.62
N GLY A 226 -14.52 -34.85 25.93
CA GLY A 226 -14.13 -36.26 26.10
C GLY A 226 -12.75 -36.59 25.53
N ARG A 227 -11.84 -37.05 26.39
CA ARG A 227 -10.55 -37.69 26.02
C ARG A 227 -10.78 -38.83 25.01
N VAL A 228 -9.83 -39.06 24.09
CA VAL A 228 -9.21 -40.37 23.74
C VAL A 228 -8.09 -40.15 22.70
N SER A 229 -7.19 -41.12 22.68
CA SER A 229 -5.85 -41.30 22.11
C SER A 229 -5.65 -41.13 20.61
N ASP A 230 -4.37 -40.96 20.25
CA ASP A 230 -3.78 -41.23 18.94
C ASP A 230 -4.27 -42.56 18.37
N ASP A 231 -5.02 -42.51 17.27
CA ASP A 231 -4.88 -43.46 16.17
C ASP A 231 -5.57 -42.97 14.88
N HIS A 232 -4.78 -42.97 13.79
CA HIS A 232 -5.14 -43.20 12.38
C HIS A 232 -6.54 -42.80 11.85
N LEU A 233 -6.63 -41.73 11.04
CA LEU A 233 -7.66 -41.51 10.00
C LEU A 233 -7.08 -40.58 8.91
N LYS A 234 -6.83 -40.99 7.64
CA LYS A 234 -7.70 -41.37 6.49
C LYS A 234 -8.72 -40.30 6.05
N GLU A 235 -8.51 -39.84 4.81
CA GLU A 235 -9.26 -38.85 4.02
C GLU A 235 -10.72 -39.26 3.73
N VAL A 236 -11.62 -38.27 3.70
CA VAL A 236 -12.63 -38.06 2.65
C VAL A 236 -12.68 -36.55 2.37
#